data_AF-A0A318TUV6-F1
#
_entry.id   AF-A0A318TUV6-F1
#
_cell.length_a   1.000
_cell.length_b   1.000
_cell.length_c   1.000
_cell.angle_alpha   90.00
_cell.angle_beta   90.00
_cell.angle_gamma   90.00
#
_symmetry.space_group_name_H-M   'P 1'
#
loop_
_entity.id
_entity.type
_entity.pdbx_description
1 polymer ?
#
loop_
_entity_poly.entity_id
_entity_poly.type
_entity_poly.pdbx_seq_one_letter_code
_entity_poly.pdbx_strand_id
1 'polypeptide(L)' 'MLYLAIVFSLPIYTFAIFGLYYPQDMILFMDRWRYSEEPEFSDLQMTLFKWGNIAAIVIVTIFLIFSGIITFMPD' A
#
# COMPACT_ATOMS: atom_id res chain seq x y z
N MET A 1 -18.29 -11.53 3.13
CA MET A 1 -17.48 -10.40 2.64
C MET A 1 -15.99 -10.53 2.95
N LEU A 2 -15.62 -11.15 4.08
CA LEU A 2 -14.23 -11.37 4.47
C LEU A 2 -13.34 -12.02 3.39
N TYR A 3 -13.83 -13.06 2.68
CA TYR A 3 -13.05 -13.70 1.62
C TYR A 3 -12.57 -12.71 0.55
N LEU A 4 -13.48 -11.88 0.02
CA LEU A 4 -13.13 -10.87 -0.98
C LEU A 4 -12.19 -9.82 -0.39
N ALA A 5 -12.41 -9.40 0.87
CA ALA A 5 -11.53 -8.46 1.56
C ALA A 5 -10.09 -8.99 1.67
N ILE A 6 -9.90 -10.28 1.96
CA ILE A 6 -8.59 -10.93 2.01
C ILE A 6 -7.96 -10.98 0.61
N VAL A 7 -8.71 -11.41 -0.41
CA VAL A 7 -8.17 -11.52 -1.78
C VAL A 7 -7.72 -10.16 -2.31
N PHE A 8 -8.51 -9.10 -2.09
CA PHE A 8 -8.16 -7.75 -2.54
C PHE A 8 -7.11 -7.05 -1.67
N SER A 9 -6.90 -7.47 -0.43
CA SER A 9 -5.83 -6.92 0.40
C SER A 9 -4.44 -7.42 -0.01
N LEU A 10 -4.34 -8.61 -0.61
CA LEU A 10 -3.05 -9.18 -1.04
C LEU A 10 -2.28 -8.28 -2.01
N PRO A 11 -2.87 -7.77 -3.11
CA PRO A 11 -2.20 -6.78 -3.94
C PRO A 11 -1.80 -5.53 -3.15
N ILE A 12 -2.67 -5.02 -2.28
CA ILE A 12 -2.39 -3.79 -1.51
C ILE A 12 -1.17 -3.99 -0.60
N TYR A 13 -1.08 -5.10 0.12
CA TYR A 13 0.11 -5.42 0.92
C TYR A 13 1.34 -5.59 0.05
N THR A 14 1.22 -6.26 -1.10
CA THR A 14 2.34 -6.42 -2.03
C THR A 14 2.86 -5.08 -2.49
N PHE A 15 1.98 -4.19 -2.96
CA PHE A 15 2.34 -2.82 -3.37
C PHE A 15 2.95 -2.03 -2.21
N ALA A 16 2.35 -2.09 -1.03
CA ALA A 16 2.83 -1.33 0.11
C ALA A 16 4.22 -1.80 0.58
N ILE A 17 4.45 -3.12 0.64
CA ILE A 17 5.73 -3.71 1.01
C ILE A 17 6.79 -3.38 -0.05
N PHE A 18 6.49 -3.55 -1.35
CA PHE A 18 7.40 -3.15 -2.42
C PHE A 18 7.72 -1.65 -2.35
N GLY A 19 6.75 -0.80 -2.03
CA GLY A 19 6.93 0.64 -1.82
C GLY A 19 7.89 1.00 -0.68
N LEU A 20 8.12 0.10 0.30
CA LEU A 20 9.11 0.32 1.35
C LEU A 20 10.53 0.00 0.89
N TYR A 21 10.70 -1.05 0.07
CA TYR A 21 12.00 -1.49 -0.43
C TYR A 21 12.47 -0.72 -1.67
N TYR A 22 11.56 -0.44 -2.60
CA TYR A 22 11.82 0.20 -3.89
C TYR A 22 10.94 1.45 -4.08
N PRO A 23 11.06 2.45 -3.20
CA PRO A 23 10.14 3.58 -3.18
C PRO A 23 10.23 4.45 -4.44
N GLN A 24 11.43 4.65 -5.03
CA GLN A 24 11.61 5.43 -6.26
C GLN A 24 10.85 4.80 -7.44
N ASP A 25 11.02 3.50 -7.63
CA ASP A 25 10.32 2.75 -8.68
C ASP A 25 8.81 2.78 -8.49
N MET A 26 8.35 2.69 -7.23
CA MET A 26 6.93 2.63 -6.90
C MET A 26 6.25 4.01 -6.96
N ILE A 27 6.96 5.11 -6.71
CA ILE A 27 6.45 6.46 -6.96
C ILE A 27 6.20 6.68 -8.45
N LEU A 28 7.04 6.09 -9.32
CA LEU A 28 6.92 6.17 -10.78
C LEU A 28 6.09 5.05 -11.40
N PHE A 29 5.45 4.22 -10.58
CA PHE A 29 4.63 3.13 -11.07
C PHE A 29 3.52 3.68 -11.98
N MET A 30 3.44 3.17 -13.22
CA MET A 30 2.55 3.63 -14.28
C MET A 30 2.77 5.06 -14.80
N ASP A 31 3.70 5.83 -14.25
CA ASP A 31 4.01 7.20 -14.69
C ASP A 31 5.39 7.35 -15.33
N ARG A 32 6.24 6.30 -15.29
CA ARG A 32 7.62 6.36 -15.81
C ARG A 32 7.72 6.78 -17.28
N TRP A 33 6.72 6.46 -18.11
CA TRP A 33 6.68 6.81 -19.53
C TRP A 33 6.50 8.31 -19.81
N ARG A 34 6.08 9.09 -18.80
CA ARG A 34 5.84 10.53 -18.93
C ARG A 34 7.12 11.36 -18.96
N TYR A 35 8.23 10.81 -18.48
CA TYR A 35 9.47 11.54 -18.27
C TYR A 35 10.52 11.11 -19.30
N SER A 36 11.24 12.07 -19.88
CA SER A 36 12.34 11.80 -20.81
C SER A 36 13.61 11.32 -20.08
N GLU A 37 13.73 11.67 -18.80
CA GLU A 37 14.83 11.29 -17.90
C GLU A 37 14.24 10.86 -16.55
N GLU A 38 15.03 10.15 -15.76
CA GLU A 38 14.58 9.66 -14.45
C GLU A 38 14.46 10.84 -13.46
N PRO A 39 13.27 11.12 -12.91
CA PRO A 39 13.09 12.27 -12.04
C PRO A 39 13.73 12.03 -10.67
N GLU A 40 14.41 13.05 -10.15
CA GLU A 40 14.97 13.05 -8.81
C GLU A 40 13.90 13.40 -7.76
N PHE A 41 13.85 12.64 -6.68
CA PHE A 41 12.91 12.86 -5.58
C PHE A 41 13.62 13.38 -4.34
N SER A 42 12.99 14.35 -3.66
CA SER A 42 13.51 14.85 -2.38
C SER A 42 13.45 13.79 -1.28
N ASP A 43 14.35 13.89 -0.30
CA ASP A 43 14.38 13.01 0.87
C ASP A 43 13.07 13.05 1.68
N LEU A 44 12.43 14.22 1.75
CA LEU A 44 11.15 14.39 2.43
C LEU A 44 10.05 13.61 1.71
N GLN A 45 9.96 13.72 0.38
CA GLN A 45 8.99 12.97 -0.41
C GLN A 45 9.21 11.47 -0.27
N MET A 46 10.47 11.02 -0.29
CA MET A 46 10.85 9.63 -0.08
C MET A 46 10.40 9.11 1.28
N THR A 47 10.62 9.92 2.32
CA THR A 47 10.24 9.60 3.70
C THR A 47 8.73 9.53 3.85
N LEU A 48 7.99 10.51 3.34
CA LEU A 48 6.54 10.55 3.37
C LEU A 48 5.92 9.38 2.60
N PHE A 49 6.49 8.99 1.46
CA PHE A 49 6.04 7.84 0.70
C PHE A 49 6.15 6.54 1.51
N LYS A 50 7.29 6.32 2.19
CA LYS A 50 7.47 5.16 3.07
C LYS A 50 6.48 5.17 4.24
N TRP A 51 6.29 6.32 4.90
CA TRP A 51 5.30 6.45 5.97
C TRP A 51 3.86 6.19 5.49
N GLY A 52 3.52 6.64 4.28
CA GLY A 52 2.24 6.35 3.65
C GLY A 52 2.03 4.86 3.43
N ASN A 53 3.05 4.14 2.96
CA ASN A 53 2.98 2.68 2.80
C ASN A 53 2.84 1.94 4.14
N ILE A 54 3.54 2.37 5.20
CA ILE A 54 3.36 1.83 6.55
C ILE A 54 1.92 2.06 7.03
N ALA A 55 1.40 3.28 6.86
CA ALA A 55 0.04 3.62 7.24
C ALA A 55 -0.99 2.77 6.48
N ALA A 56 -0.78 2.54 5.17
CA ALA A 56 -1.64 1.67 4.37
C ALA A 56 -1.68 0.24 4.91
N ILE A 57 -0.52 -0.33 5.26
CA ILE A 57 -0.41 -1.66 5.89
C ILE A 57 -1.23 -1.70 7.19
N VAL A 58 -1.07 -0.70 8.06
CA VAL A 58 -1.81 -0.62 9.33
C VAL A 58 -3.32 -0.53 9.10
N ILE A 59 -3.76 0.35 8.22
CA ILE A 59 -5.19 0.57 7.93
C ILE A 59 -5.83 -0.70 7.35
N VAL A 60 -5.19 -1.34 6.38
CA VAL A 60 -5.70 -2.59 5.77
C VAL A 60 -5.77 -3.70 6.81
N THR A 61 -4.79 -3.79 7.70
CA THR A 61 -4.78 -4.79 8.78
C THR A 61 -5.94 -4.58 9.74
N ILE A 62 -6.16 -3.34 10.17
CA ILE A 62 -7.30 -2.98 11.03
C ILE A 62 -8.62 -3.32 10.33
N PHE A 63 -8.77 -2.96 9.05
CA PHE A 63 -9.95 -3.28 8.26
C PHE A 63 -10.22 -4.79 8.19
N LEU A 64 -9.20 -5.61 7.96
CA LEU A 64 -9.34 -7.08 7.93
C LEU A 64 -9.77 -7.64 9.29
N ILE A 65 -9.22 -7.13 10.39
CA ILE A 65 -9.61 -7.54 11.75
C ILE A 65 -11.09 -7.24 11.98
N PHE A 66 -11.54 -6.01 11.71
CA PHE A 66 -12.95 -5.64 11.85
C PHE A 66 -13.87 -6.47 10.94
N SER A 67 -13.46 -6.70 9.69
CA SER A 67 -14.21 -7.56 8.76
C SER A 67 -14.32 -9.00 9.29
N GLY A 68 -13.27 -9.51 9.93
CA GLY A 68 -13.26 -10.81 10.60
C GLY A 68 -14.24 -10.87 11.76
N ILE A 69 -14.20 -9.87 12.66
CA ILE A 69 -15.11 -9.78 13.81
C ILE A 69 -16.57 -9.79 13.32
N ILE A 70 -16.92 -8.92 12.37
CA ILE A 70 -18.29 -8.85 11.82
C ILE A 70 -18.72 -10.18 11.19
N THR A 71 -17.79 -10.91 10.57
CA THR A 71 -18.12 -12.17 9.88
C THR A 71 -18.31 -13.34 10.86
N PHE A 72 -17.54 -13.40 11.95
CA PHE A 72 -17.54 -14.55 12.88
C PHE A 72 -18.27 -14.30 14.20
N MET A 73 -18.48 -13.04 14.56
CA MET A 73 -19.26 -12.60 15.72
C MET A 73 -20.36 -11.63 15.25
N PRO A 74 -21.31 -12.08 14.39
CA PRO A 74 -22.47 -11.28 14.08
C PRO A 74 -23.35 -11.17 15.33
N ASP A 75 -23.80 -9.95 15.65
CA ASP A 75 -24.79 -9.69 16.70
C ASP A 75 -26.09 -10.48 16.48
#